data_AF-A0A662GG06-F1
#
_entry.id   AF-A0A662GG06-F1
#
_cell.length_a   1.000
_cell.length_b   1.000
_cell.length_c   1.000
_cell.angle_alpha   90.00
_cell.angle_beta   90.00
_cell.angle_gamma   90.00
#
_symmetry.space_group_name_H-M   'P 1'
#
loop_
_entity.id
_entity.type
_entity.pdbx_description
1 polymer ?
#
loop_
_entity_poly.entity_id
_entity_poly.type
_entity_poly.pdbx_seq_one_letter_code
_entity_poly.pdbx_strand_id
1 'polypeptide(L)'
;MRFSIGREGRLRALAKLGDPLLNFVVSAALTLYVKSPRGVKVSNKLLRDAASSFIARHPGVALEDLYEALVGYAWLRGVSVDRMVDLAYRAMRGATSEEEALKRALVKLFVELYDEEAAEFLLSRASG
;
A
#
# COMPACT_ATOMS: atom_id res chain seq x y z
N MET A 1 18.60 -5.65 4.47
CA MET A 1 18.12 -5.12 5.77
C MET A 1 17.73 -6.30 6.66
N ARG A 2 18.31 -6.49 7.86
CA ARG A 2 17.93 -7.58 8.79
C ARG A 2 17.29 -6.96 10.04
N PHE A 3 16.02 -7.27 10.29
CA PHE A 3 15.30 -6.87 11.50
C PHE A 3 15.33 -8.02 12.52
N SER A 4 15.68 -7.75 13.79
CA SER A 4 15.75 -8.76 14.87
C SER A 4 14.38 -9.10 15.49
N ILE A 5 13.32 -9.05 14.67
CA ILE A 5 11.94 -9.22 15.11
C ILE A 5 11.33 -10.38 14.32
N GLY A 6 10.54 -11.24 14.98
CA GLY A 6 9.79 -12.31 14.31
C GLY A 6 8.90 -11.77 13.18
N ARG A 7 8.48 -12.64 12.25
CA ARG A 7 7.76 -12.26 11.02
C ARG A 7 6.62 -11.26 11.27
N GLU A 8 5.76 -11.56 12.25
CA GLU A 8 4.63 -10.71 12.59
C GLU A 8 5.06 -9.32 13.08
N GLY A 9 6.09 -9.25 13.93
CA GLY A 9 6.62 -7.98 14.41
C GLY A 9 7.30 -7.17 13.31
N ARG A 10 7.94 -7.82 12.33
CA ARG A 10 8.48 -7.15 11.14
C ARG A 10 7.35 -6.56 10.28
N LEU A 11 6.30 -7.34 10.00
CA LEU A 11 5.17 -6.89 9.21
C LEU A 11 4.47 -5.72 9.88
N ARG A 12 4.21 -5.79 11.19
CA ARG A 12 3.64 -4.68 11.97
C ARG A 12 4.53 -3.42 11.95
N ALA A 13 5.86 -3.58 12.01
CA ALA A 13 6.79 -2.45 11.92
C ALA A 13 6.74 -1.78 10.55
N LEU A 14 6.67 -2.57 9.47
CA LEU A 14 6.54 -2.06 8.10
C LEU A 14 5.18 -1.42 7.87
N ALA A 15 4.10 -2.01 8.38
CA ALA A 15 2.76 -1.44 8.31
C ALA A 15 2.71 -0.06 9.00
N LYS A 16 3.28 0.07 10.19
CA LYS A 16 3.39 1.36 10.90
C LYS A 16 4.15 2.42 10.11
N LEU A 17 5.14 2.04 9.31
CA LEU A 17 5.85 2.95 8.41
C LEU A 17 5.02 3.25 7.14
N GLY A 18 4.37 2.23 6.60
CA GLY A 18 3.63 2.30 5.35
C GLY A 18 2.30 3.03 5.44
N ASP A 19 1.57 2.96 6.55
CA ASP A 19 0.29 3.69 6.75
C ASP A 19 0.45 5.21 6.52
N PRO A 20 1.35 5.93 7.22
CA PRO A 20 1.52 7.36 6.97
C PRO A 20 2.05 7.66 5.55
N LEU A 21 2.90 6.80 4.98
CA LEU A 21 3.38 6.95 3.59
C LEU A 21 2.23 6.83 2.59
N LEU A 22 1.37 5.82 2.75
CA LEU A 22 0.23 5.57 1.88
C LEU A 22 -0.79 6.70 1.97
N ASN A 23 -1.09 7.16 3.19
CA ASN A 23 -1.99 8.30 3.41
C ASN A 23 -1.45 9.56 2.71
N PHE A 24 -0.15 9.83 2.79
CA PHE A 24 0.48 10.94 2.07
C PHE A 24 0.37 10.77 0.54
N VAL A 25 0.78 9.62 0.02
CA VAL A 25 0.75 9.32 -1.42
C VAL A 25 -0.64 9.53 -2.01
N VAL A 26 -1.66 8.96 -1.35
CA VAL A 26 -3.03 9.04 -1.82
C VAL A 26 -3.60 10.45 -1.68
N SER A 27 -3.28 11.17 -0.60
CA SER A 27 -3.66 12.57 -0.42
C SER A 27 -3.06 13.49 -1.50
N ALA A 28 -1.77 13.32 -1.80
CA ALA A 28 -1.08 14.08 -2.83
C ALA A 28 -1.66 13.77 -4.23
N ALA A 29 -1.84 12.48 -4.56
CA ALA A 29 -2.44 12.08 -5.82
C ALA A 29 -3.86 12.60 -5.99
N LEU A 30 -4.69 12.52 -4.93
CA LEU A 30 -6.05 13.03 -4.94
C LEU A 30 -6.08 14.56 -5.10
N THR A 31 -5.17 15.27 -4.42
CA THR A 31 -5.01 16.72 -4.55
C THR A 31 -4.74 17.12 -6.01
N LEU A 32 -3.81 16.42 -6.67
CA LEU A 32 -3.50 16.65 -8.08
C LEU A 32 -4.67 16.29 -9.01
N TYR A 33 -5.39 15.22 -8.70
CA TYR A 33 -6.55 14.76 -9.46
C TYR A 33 -7.71 15.75 -9.41
N VAL A 34 -8.11 16.17 -8.21
CA VAL A 34 -9.25 17.09 -8.00
C VAL A 34 -8.88 18.57 -8.17
N LYS A 35 -7.59 18.87 -8.38
CA LYS A 35 -7.02 20.23 -8.48
C LYS A 35 -7.35 21.12 -7.27
N SER A 36 -7.42 20.52 -6.09
CA SER A 36 -7.73 21.20 -4.83
C SER A 36 -7.03 20.48 -3.68
N PRO A 37 -6.47 21.18 -2.68
CA PRO A 37 -5.81 20.54 -1.54
C PRO A 37 -6.72 19.52 -0.82
N ARG A 38 -6.25 18.28 -0.72
CA ARG A 38 -6.94 17.18 -0.01
C ARG A 38 -5.97 16.51 0.96
N GLY A 39 -6.49 16.18 2.14
CA GLY A 39 -5.89 15.25 3.08
C GLY A 39 -6.89 14.14 3.34
N VAL A 40 -6.51 12.90 3.11
CA VAL A 40 -7.36 11.74 3.35
C VAL A 40 -6.61 10.70 4.15
N LYS A 41 -7.31 10.07 5.09
CA LYS A 41 -6.88 8.83 5.72
C LYS A 41 -7.57 7.69 5.01
N VAL A 42 -6.81 6.77 4.43
CA VAL A 42 -7.36 5.61 3.74
C VAL A 42 -7.98 4.68 4.79
N SER A 43 -9.22 4.27 4.58
CA SER A 43 -9.88 3.35 5.52
C SER A 43 -9.36 1.92 5.36
N ASN A 44 -9.21 1.19 6.47
CA ASN A 44 -8.83 -0.22 6.45
C ASN A 44 -9.77 -1.05 5.56
N LYS A 45 -11.06 -0.68 5.47
CA LYS A 45 -12.00 -1.34 4.56
C LYS A 45 -11.54 -1.26 3.11
N LEU A 46 -11.19 -0.07 2.62
CA LEU A 46 -10.71 0.10 1.24
C LEU A 46 -9.39 -0.64 0.98
N LEU A 47 -8.48 -0.66 1.96
CA LEU A 47 -7.23 -1.41 1.86
C LEU A 47 -7.47 -2.92 1.77
N ARG A 48 -8.34 -3.46 2.63
CA ARG A 48 -8.73 -4.87 2.58
C ARG A 48 -9.38 -5.22 1.25
N ASP A 49 -10.31 -4.41 0.77
CA ASP A 49 -11.00 -4.63 -0.49
C ASP A 49 -10.00 -4.66 -1.66
N ALA A 50 -9.07 -3.70 -1.70
CA ALA A 50 -8.01 -3.65 -2.71
C ALA A 50 -7.09 -4.88 -2.64
N ALA A 51 -6.59 -5.24 -1.46
CA ALA A 51 -5.69 -6.38 -1.28
C ALA A 51 -6.35 -7.74 -1.54
N SER A 52 -7.62 -7.90 -1.14
CA SER A 52 -8.37 -9.16 -1.25
C SER A 52 -8.56 -9.63 -2.70
N SER A 53 -8.42 -8.72 -3.66
CA SER A 53 -8.48 -9.04 -5.09
C SER A 53 -7.23 -9.76 -5.60
N PHE A 54 -6.14 -9.75 -4.82
CA PHE A 54 -4.82 -10.25 -5.26
C PHE A 54 -4.20 -11.26 -4.30
N ILE A 55 -4.52 -11.18 -3.00
CA ILE A 55 -3.94 -12.07 -1.98
C ILE A 55 -5.05 -12.77 -1.20
N ALA A 56 -4.92 -14.10 -1.09
CA ALA A 56 -5.76 -14.89 -0.20
C ALA A 56 -5.47 -14.57 1.26
N ARG A 57 -6.49 -14.65 2.13
CA ARG A 57 -6.33 -14.39 3.57
C ARG A 57 -5.20 -15.23 4.16
N HIS A 58 -4.26 -14.59 4.86
CA HIS A 58 -3.20 -15.27 5.59
C HIS A 58 -3.54 -15.32 7.09
N PRO A 59 -3.52 -16.50 7.75
CA PRO A 59 -3.73 -16.57 9.20
C PRO A 59 -2.76 -15.67 9.97
N GLY A 60 -3.30 -14.90 10.91
CA GLY A 60 -2.53 -14.02 11.82
C GLY A 60 -2.10 -12.67 11.23
N VAL A 61 -2.48 -12.34 9.99
CA VAL A 61 -2.13 -11.05 9.35
C VAL A 61 -3.39 -10.43 8.75
N ALA A 62 -3.71 -9.20 9.16
CA ALA A 62 -4.80 -8.43 8.57
C ALA A 62 -4.38 -7.96 7.16
N LEU A 63 -5.30 -8.01 6.19
CA LEU A 63 -4.97 -7.67 4.79
C LEU A 63 -4.61 -6.19 4.63
N GLU A 64 -5.21 -5.30 5.44
CA GLU A 64 -4.84 -3.90 5.53
C GLU A 64 -3.39 -3.72 6.01
N ASP A 65 -2.98 -4.42 7.08
CA ASP A 65 -1.62 -4.35 7.62
C ASP A 65 -0.61 -4.88 6.58
N LEU A 66 -1.00 -5.90 5.81
CA LEU A 66 -0.16 -6.42 4.72
C LEU A 66 0.01 -5.39 3.60
N TYR A 67 -1.08 -4.71 3.21
CA TYR A 67 -1.01 -3.64 2.22
C TYR A 67 -0.08 -2.53 2.71
N GLU A 68 -0.26 -2.04 3.94
CA GLU A 68 0.60 -1.01 4.50
C GLU A 68 2.06 -1.48 4.57
N ALA A 69 2.30 -2.71 5.01
CA ALA A 69 3.63 -3.29 5.04
C ALA A 69 4.28 -3.38 3.65
N LEU A 70 3.51 -3.67 2.61
CA LEU A 70 3.95 -3.65 1.22
C LEU A 70 4.45 -2.25 0.81
N VAL A 71 3.69 -1.21 1.12
CA VAL A 71 4.08 0.18 0.84
C VAL A 71 5.37 0.54 1.57
N GLY A 72 5.45 0.23 2.86
CA GLY A 72 6.65 0.48 3.67
C GLY A 72 7.87 -0.30 3.15
N TYR A 73 7.69 -1.55 2.76
CA TYR A 73 8.74 -2.38 2.19
C TYR A 73 9.24 -1.84 0.85
N ALA A 74 8.33 -1.51 -0.07
CA ALA A 74 8.69 -0.98 -1.38
C ALA A 74 9.48 0.34 -1.28
N TRP A 75 9.09 1.21 -0.34
CA TRP A 75 9.84 2.44 -0.08
C TRP A 75 11.27 2.16 0.43
N LEU A 76 11.43 1.23 1.37
CA LEU A 76 12.76 0.80 1.86
C LEU A 76 13.62 0.14 0.78
N ARG A 77 12.99 -0.41 -0.26
CA ARG A 77 13.65 -0.95 -1.46
C ARG A 77 14.00 0.11 -2.50
N GLY A 78 13.64 1.37 -2.27
CA GLY A 78 14.01 2.51 -3.11
C GLY A 78 12.92 3.02 -4.04
N VAL A 79 11.68 2.50 -3.95
CA VAL A 79 10.56 3.12 -4.68
C VAL A 79 10.27 4.49 -4.07
N SER A 80 10.45 5.55 -4.87
CA SER A 80 10.26 6.91 -4.39
C SER A 80 8.78 7.22 -4.15
N VAL A 81 8.52 8.13 -3.21
CA VAL A 81 7.17 8.63 -2.93
C VAL A 81 6.59 9.31 -4.17
N ASP A 82 7.37 10.09 -4.90
CA ASP A 82 6.93 10.74 -6.15
C ASP A 82 6.46 9.73 -7.19
N ARG A 83 7.14 8.58 -7.30
CA ARG A 83 6.73 7.49 -8.18
C ARG A 83 5.39 6.90 -7.76
N MET A 84 5.20 6.67 -6.46
CA MET A 84 3.92 6.17 -5.95
C MET A 84 2.78 7.17 -6.19
N VAL A 85 3.03 8.46 -5.99
CA VAL A 85 2.06 9.54 -6.29
C VAL A 85 1.69 9.56 -7.78
N ASP A 86 2.67 9.49 -8.68
CA ASP A 86 2.43 9.45 -10.13
C ASP A 86 1.61 8.22 -10.55
N LEU A 87 1.92 7.04 -10.00
CA LEU A 87 1.16 5.81 -10.24
C LEU A 87 -0.30 5.96 -9.80
N ALA A 88 -0.52 6.45 -8.57
CA ALA A 88 -1.85 6.67 -8.01
C ALA A 88 -2.63 7.71 -8.83
N TYR A 89 -2.04 8.87 -9.10
CA TYR A 89 -2.65 9.96 -9.86
C TYR A 89 -3.08 9.51 -11.26
N ARG A 90 -2.22 8.78 -11.99
CA ARG A 90 -2.54 8.27 -13.33
C ARG A 90 -3.71 7.30 -13.29
N ALA A 91 -3.80 6.45 -12.27
CA ALA A 91 -4.89 5.49 -12.10
C ALA A 91 -6.24 6.15 -11.77
N MET A 92 -6.21 7.30 -11.08
CA MET A 92 -7.43 8.07 -10.79
C MET A 92 -8.08 8.67 -12.03
N ARG A 93 -7.32 8.90 -13.11
CA ARG A 93 -7.87 9.54 -14.32
C ARG A 93 -9.02 8.72 -14.91
N GLY A 94 -10.10 9.41 -15.27
CA GLY A 94 -11.30 8.79 -15.82
C GLY A 94 -12.22 8.15 -14.79
N ALA A 95 -11.92 8.30 -13.49
CA ALA A 95 -12.88 7.98 -12.43
C ALA A 95 -14.06 8.96 -12.47
N THR A 96 -15.25 8.48 -12.13
CA THR A 96 -16.48 9.27 -12.08
C THR A 96 -16.79 9.85 -10.69
N SER A 97 -16.03 9.44 -9.67
CA SER A 97 -16.14 9.91 -8.29
C SER A 97 -14.79 9.87 -7.55
N GLU A 98 -14.65 10.61 -6.45
CA GLU A 98 -13.45 10.54 -5.58
C GLU A 98 -13.27 9.13 -4.99
N GLU A 99 -14.36 8.45 -4.61
CA GLU A 99 -14.29 7.08 -4.09
C GLU A 99 -13.75 6.10 -5.15
N GLU A 100 -14.23 6.20 -6.39
CA GLU A 100 -13.71 5.38 -7.49
C GLU A 100 -12.23 5.69 -7.78
N ALA A 101 -11.85 6.98 -7.75
CA ALA A 101 -10.47 7.40 -7.91
C ALA A 101 -9.56 6.75 -6.85
N LEU A 102 -9.96 6.81 -5.57
CA LEU A 102 -9.24 6.16 -4.48
C LEU A 102 -9.10 4.66 -4.69
N LYS A 103 -10.18 3.95 -5.04
CA LYS A 103 -10.14 2.51 -5.31
C LYS A 103 -9.16 2.17 -6.43
N ARG A 104 -9.22 2.90 -7.55
CA ARG A 104 -8.31 2.71 -8.69
C ARG A 104 -6.85 2.95 -8.30
N ALA A 105 -6.58 3.99 -7.53
CA ALA A 105 -5.23 4.29 -7.02
C ALA A 105 -4.68 3.16 -6.13
N LEU A 106 -5.48 2.68 -5.17
CA LEU A 106 -5.07 1.58 -4.29
C LEU A 106 -4.84 0.29 -5.06
N VAL A 107 -5.70 -0.05 -6.03
CA VAL A 107 -5.48 -1.23 -6.87
C VAL A 107 -4.19 -1.09 -7.67
N LYS A 108 -3.95 0.08 -8.29
CA LYS A 108 -2.74 0.30 -9.09
C LYS A 108 -1.47 0.21 -8.25
N LEU A 109 -1.44 0.88 -7.10
CA LEU A 109 -0.30 0.82 -6.17
C LEU A 109 -0.03 -0.62 -5.75
N PHE A 110 -1.05 -1.39 -5.43
CA PHE A 110 -0.87 -2.78 -5.04
C PHE A 110 -0.20 -3.59 -6.15
N VAL A 111 -0.77 -3.54 -7.37
CA VAL A 111 -0.26 -4.31 -8.52
C VAL A 111 1.18 -3.94 -8.87
N GLU A 112 1.54 -2.66 -8.76
CA GLU A 112 2.88 -2.20 -9.13
C GLU A 112 3.93 -2.44 -8.05
N LEU A 113 3.53 -2.52 -6.78
CA LEU A 113 4.46 -2.73 -5.67
C LEU A 113 4.57 -4.21 -5.26
N TYR A 114 3.55 -5.02 -5.56
CA TYR A 114 3.49 -6.43 -5.19
C TYR A 114 4.11 -7.33 -6.26
N ASP A 115 5.41 -7.57 -6.13
CA ASP A 115 6.17 -8.52 -6.95
C ASP A 115 6.51 -9.81 -6.18
N GLU A 116 7.24 -10.73 -6.84
CA GLU A 116 7.65 -12.00 -6.24
C GLU A 116 8.54 -11.80 -5.00
N GLU A 117 9.42 -10.80 -5.00
CA GLU A 117 10.30 -10.52 -3.86
C GLU A 117 9.51 -9.99 -2.66
N ALA A 118 8.55 -9.09 -2.90
CA ALA A 118 7.65 -8.60 -1.87
C ALA A 118 6.77 -9.72 -1.31
N ALA A 119 6.24 -10.59 -2.18
CA ALA A 119 5.48 -11.76 -1.76
C ALA A 119 6.33 -12.68 -0.88
N GLU A 120 7.56 -13.01 -1.30
CA GLU A 120 8.48 -13.83 -0.52
C GLU A 120 8.80 -13.15 0.82
N PHE A 121 9.16 -11.87 0.81
CA PHE A 121 9.58 -11.17 2.01
C PHE A 121 8.46 -11.01 3.04
N LEU A 122 7.22 -10.74 2.59
CA LEU A 122 6.08 -10.49 3.46
C LEU A 122 5.38 -11.79 3.89
N LEU A 123 5.34 -12.80 3.03
CA LEU A 123 4.53 -14.02 3.26
C LEU A 123 5.36 -15.27 3.57
N SER A 124 6.64 -15.34 3.18
CA SER A 124 7.44 -16.52 3.48
C SER A 124 7.55 -16.77 4.99
N ARG A 125 7.56 -18.05 5.36
CA ARG A 125 8.00 -18.44 6.70
C ARG A 125 9.49 -18.13 6.76
N ALA A 126 9.92 -17.41 7.81
CA ALA A 126 11.33 -17.37 8.13
C ALA A 126 11.82 -18.81 8.19
N SER A 127 12.74 -19.18 7.30
CA SER A 127 13.50 -20.42 7.39
C SER A 127 14.28 -20.32 8.70
N GLY A 128 13.71 -20.86 9.75
CA GLY A 128 14.34 -21.11 11.04
C GLY A 128 14.58 -22.59 11.16
#